data_AF-A0A7S0QXU1-F1
#
_entry.id   AF-A0A7S0QXU1-F1
#
_cell.length_a   1.000
_cell.length_b   1.000
_cell.length_c   1.000
_cell.angle_alpha   90.00
_cell.angle_beta   90.00
_cell.angle_gamma   90.00
#
_symmetry.space_group_name_H-M   'P 1'
#
loop_
_entity.id
_entity.type
_entity.pdbx_description
1 polymer ?
#
loop_
_entity_poly.entity_id
_entity_poly.type
_entity_poly.pdbx_seq_one_letter_code
_entity_poly.pdbx_strand_id
1 'polypeptide(L)'
;DDLPAVAAIAAAPEPAALAAAVNQTAIVTAMHAAERKLPNPLLPDFWAVLFLFVVVILNALVWFVQRWSLRVRSRVQYMPAEALEPGTYAYITPHAHQGAAEIVRVEEKTVDGRAQRFLVYQRQKYDVDPAGRAVTELEMPAGRPLR
;
A
#
# COMPACT_ATOMS: atom_id res chain seq x y z
N ASP A 1 -70.35 44.61 -71.50
CA ASP A 1 -69.45 45.73 -71.21
C ASP A 1 -69.43 45.93 -69.69
N ASP A 2 -68.41 45.65 -68.89
CA ASP A 2 -67.09 45.06 -69.07
C ASP A 2 -66.59 44.64 -67.67
N LEU A 3 -65.97 43.47 -67.57
CA LEU A 3 -64.92 43.12 -66.59
C LEU A 3 -63.63 42.91 -67.41
N PRO A 4 -62.38 42.85 -66.87
CA PRO A 4 -61.88 42.89 -65.48
C PRO A 4 -60.59 43.76 -65.30
N ALA A 5 -60.05 43.86 -64.07
CA ALA A 5 -58.59 43.95 -63.69
C ALA A 5 -58.33 44.83 -62.45
N VAL A 6 -57.38 44.65 -61.53
CA VAL A 6 -56.34 43.65 -61.21
C VAL A 6 -55.77 44.05 -59.83
N ALA A 7 -55.49 43.04 -58.99
CA ALA A 7 -54.50 42.96 -57.89
C ALA A 7 -54.43 44.02 -56.77
N ALA A 8 -54.65 43.56 -55.53
CA ALA A 8 -53.68 43.72 -54.44
C ALA A 8 -53.94 42.69 -53.33
N ILE A 9 -53.25 41.55 -53.43
CA ILE A 9 -52.96 40.67 -52.29
C ILE A 9 -51.85 41.37 -51.50
N ALA A 10 -52.15 41.88 -50.31
CA ALA A 10 -51.18 42.36 -49.32
C ALA A 10 -51.90 42.40 -47.96
N ALA A 11 -51.41 41.86 -46.86
CA ALA A 11 -50.16 41.19 -46.56
C ALA A 11 -50.46 40.20 -45.42
N ALA A 12 -49.81 39.03 -45.49
CA ALA A 12 -49.81 38.00 -44.46
C ALA A 12 -49.48 38.59 -43.08
N PRO A 13 -50.03 38.03 -41.97
CA PRO A 13 -49.48 38.30 -40.65
C PRO A 13 -47.99 37.93 -40.67
N GLU A 14 -47.14 38.89 -40.33
CA GLU A 14 -45.68 38.78 -40.40
C GLU A 14 -45.17 37.44 -39.82
N PRO A 15 -44.50 36.60 -40.63
CA PRO A 15 -43.85 35.39 -40.13
C PRO A 15 -42.60 35.67 -39.28
N ALA A 16 -42.25 36.94 -39.05
CA ALA A 16 -41.05 37.36 -38.33
C ALA A 16 -41.21 37.31 -36.80
N ALA A 17 -42.42 37.57 -36.27
CA ALA A 17 -42.65 37.54 -34.82
C ALA A 17 -42.74 36.11 -34.26
N LEU A 18 -43.16 35.14 -35.07
CA LEU A 18 -43.22 33.73 -34.67
C LEU A 18 -41.85 33.03 -34.79
N ALA A 19 -40.96 33.52 -35.68
CA ALA A 19 -39.61 33.01 -35.87
C ALA A 19 -38.60 33.52 -34.81
N ALA A 20 -38.79 34.73 -34.26
CA ALA A 20 -37.93 35.26 -33.21
C ALA A 20 -38.23 34.64 -31.81
N ALA A 21 -39.43 34.08 -31.64
CA ALA A 21 -39.81 33.29 -30.46
C ALA A 21 -39.46 31.79 -30.62
N VAL A 22 -38.85 31.39 -31.75
CA VAL A 22 -38.23 30.08 -31.87
C VAL A 22 -37.00 30.08 -30.97
N ASN A 23 -37.24 29.57 -29.76
CA ASN A 23 -36.30 28.76 -28.99
C ASN A 23 -35.17 29.46 -28.23
N GLN A 24 -35.32 30.70 -27.76
CA GLN A 24 -34.37 31.21 -26.75
C GLN A 24 -34.35 30.34 -25.48
N THR A 25 -35.53 29.92 -25.00
CA THR A 25 -35.67 28.98 -23.88
C THR A 25 -35.17 27.57 -24.22
N ALA A 26 -35.37 27.08 -25.44
CA ALA A 26 -34.84 25.77 -25.83
C ALA A 26 -33.33 25.78 -26.08
N ILE A 27 -32.76 26.90 -26.53
CA ILE A 27 -31.32 27.13 -26.62
C ILE A 27 -30.71 27.18 -25.22
N VAL A 28 -31.32 27.91 -24.27
CA VAL A 28 -30.88 27.95 -22.87
C VAL A 28 -31.01 26.58 -22.20
N THR A 29 -32.08 25.83 -22.49
CA THR A 29 -32.26 24.46 -21.98
C THR A 29 -31.26 23.48 -22.61
N ALA A 30 -30.96 23.62 -23.91
CA ALA A 30 -29.93 22.86 -24.60
C ALA A 30 -28.52 23.22 -24.14
N MET A 31 -28.26 24.50 -23.80
CA MET A 31 -27.03 24.97 -23.19
C MET A 31 -26.87 24.41 -21.78
N HIS A 32 -27.91 24.45 -20.94
CA HIS A 32 -27.91 23.81 -19.61
C HIS A 32 -27.85 22.27 -19.69
N ALA A 33 -28.39 21.66 -20.75
CA ALA A 33 -28.27 20.23 -21.02
C ALA A 33 -26.87 19.85 -21.53
N ALA A 34 -26.18 20.73 -22.25
CA ALA A 34 -24.77 20.58 -22.61
C ALA A 34 -23.83 20.88 -21.42
N GLU A 35 -24.28 21.75 -20.50
CA GLU A 35 -23.61 22.07 -19.23
C GLU A 35 -23.78 20.95 -18.18
N ARG A 36 -24.77 20.06 -18.36
CA ARG A 36 -24.77 18.71 -17.76
C ARG A 36 -23.68 17.88 -18.43
N LYS A 37 -22.45 18.26 -18.08
CA LYS A 37 -21.17 17.59 -18.30
C LYS A 37 -21.39 16.11 -18.52
N LEU A 38 -21.16 15.65 -19.76
CA LEU A 38 -20.95 14.24 -20.00
C LEU A 38 -19.89 13.76 -19.00
N PRO A 39 -20.08 12.61 -18.33
CA PRO A 39 -19.02 12.03 -17.51
C PRO A 39 -17.80 11.92 -18.43
N ASN A 40 -16.75 12.67 -18.09
CA ASN A 40 -15.55 12.74 -18.89
C ASN A 40 -15.02 11.30 -19.04
N PRO A 41 -14.96 10.72 -20.25
CA PRO A 41 -14.60 9.32 -20.45
C PRO A 41 -13.15 9.01 -20.04
N LEU A 42 -12.37 10.05 -19.73
CA LEU A 42 -10.99 9.95 -19.27
C LEU A 42 -10.87 9.96 -17.75
N LEU A 43 -11.93 10.26 -16.99
CA LEU A 43 -11.88 10.19 -15.53
C LEU A 43 -12.14 8.75 -15.08
N PRO A 44 -11.29 8.20 -14.19
CA PRO A 44 -11.53 6.88 -13.63
C PRO A 44 -12.89 6.88 -12.91
N ASP A 45 -13.62 5.77 -13.09
CA ASP A 45 -14.89 5.55 -12.40
C ASP A 45 -14.68 5.68 -10.88
N PHE A 46 -15.70 6.16 -10.16
CA PHE A 46 -15.65 6.35 -8.71
C PHE A 46 -15.19 5.07 -7.99
N TRP A 47 -15.69 3.92 -8.45
CA TRP A 47 -15.31 2.61 -7.93
C TRP A 47 -13.83 2.31 -8.13
N ALA A 48 -13.25 2.68 -9.28
CA ALA A 48 -11.83 2.48 -9.55
C ALA A 48 -10.96 3.30 -8.58
N VAL A 49 -11.32 4.55 -8.32
CA VAL A 49 -10.62 5.42 -7.35
C VAL A 49 -10.78 4.88 -5.93
N LEU A 50 -11.98 4.42 -5.57
CA LEU A 50 -12.24 3.83 -4.25
C LEU A 50 -11.41 2.56 -4.02
N PHE A 51 -11.37 1.64 -4.98
CA PHE A 51 -10.56 0.43 -4.87
C PHE A 51 -9.07 0.76 -4.79
N LEU A 52 -8.59 1.73 -5.59
CA LEU A 52 -7.21 2.19 -5.50
C LEU A 52 -6.88 2.69 -4.08
N PHE A 53 -7.75 3.51 -3.49
CA PHE A 53 -7.56 4.03 -2.14
C PHE A 53 -7.54 2.92 -1.09
N VAL A 54 -8.45 1.95 -1.20
CA VAL A 54 -8.49 0.77 -0.30
C VAL A 54 -7.21 -0.05 -0.43
N VAL A 55 -6.73 -0.31 -1.65
CA VAL A 55 -5.48 -1.04 -1.87
C VAL A 55 -4.28 -0.30 -1.27
N VAL A 56 -4.22 1.03 -1.43
CA VAL A 56 -3.17 1.86 -0.83
C VAL A 56 -3.22 1.78 0.70
N ILE A 57 -4.41 1.88 1.30
CA ILE A 57 -4.58 1.73 2.76
C ILE A 57 -4.17 0.34 3.23
N LEU A 58 -4.61 -0.72 2.53
CA LEU A 58 -4.25 -2.10 2.88
C LEU A 58 -2.75 -2.32 2.78
N ASN A 59 -2.10 -1.79 1.74
CA ASN A 59 -0.65 -1.84 1.60
C ASN A 59 0.03 -1.14 2.79
N ALA A 60 -0.38 0.09 3.13
CA ALA A 60 0.14 0.81 4.29
C ALA A 60 -0.07 0.05 5.60
N LEU A 61 -1.24 -0.60 5.77
CA LEU A 61 -1.54 -1.43 6.93
C LEU A 61 -0.62 -2.63 7.02
N VAL A 62 -0.33 -3.31 5.90
CA VAL A 62 0.64 -4.41 5.84
C VAL A 62 2.03 -3.95 6.28
N TRP A 63 2.49 -2.80 5.79
CA TRP A 63 3.76 -2.19 6.23
C TRP A 63 3.78 -1.90 7.73
N PHE A 64 2.68 -1.38 8.28
CA PHE A 64 2.57 -1.08 9.70
C PHE A 64 2.59 -2.35 10.56
N VAL A 65 1.83 -3.37 10.17
CA VAL A 65 1.80 -4.66 10.86
C VAL A 65 3.18 -5.32 10.89
N GLN A 66 3.94 -5.25 9.79
CA GLN A 66 5.32 -5.74 9.75
C GLN A 66 6.26 -4.96 10.69
N ARG A 67 6.03 -3.66 10.88
CA ARG A 67 6.88 -2.84 11.77
C ARG A 67 6.60 -3.10 13.25
N TRP A 68 5.35 -3.40 13.61
CA TRP A 68 4.91 -3.57 14.99
C TRP A 68 5.01 -5.01 15.48
N SER A 69 4.79 -5.99 14.60
CA SER A 69 4.84 -7.40 14.96
C SER A 69 6.07 -8.08 14.37
N LEU A 70 7.04 -8.38 15.23
CA LEU A 70 8.23 -9.16 14.84
C LEU A 70 7.89 -10.57 14.37
N ARG A 71 6.77 -11.15 14.83
CA ARG A 71 6.29 -12.46 14.35
C ARG A 71 5.79 -12.40 12.91
N VAL A 72 5.13 -11.30 12.54
CA VAL A 72 4.68 -11.12 11.16
C VAL A 72 5.88 -10.78 10.29
N ARG A 73 6.79 -9.92 10.78
CA ARG A 73 8.03 -9.60 10.08
C ARG A 73 8.89 -10.83 9.81
N SER A 74 9.05 -11.72 10.79
CA SER A 74 9.84 -12.94 10.63
C SER A 74 9.25 -13.86 9.56
N ARG A 75 7.92 -13.96 9.45
CA ARG A 75 7.26 -14.79 8.43
C ARG A 75 7.24 -14.18 7.03
N VAL A 76 7.20 -12.86 6.91
CA VAL A 76 7.12 -12.19 5.61
C VAL A 76 8.50 -11.99 4.99
N GLN A 77 9.51 -11.62 5.79
CA GLN A 77 10.83 -11.23 5.30
C GLN A 77 11.88 -12.35 5.38
N TYR A 78 11.63 -13.41 6.13
CA TYR A 78 12.61 -14.47 6.38
C TYR A 78 12.01 -15.85 6.10
N MET A 79 12.88 -16.79 5.76
CA MET A 79 12.53 -18.20 5.60
C MET A 79 13.12 -19.02 6.75
N PRO A 80 12.44 -20.09 7.20
CA PRO A 80 12.99 -20.99 8.20
C PRO A 80 14.24 -21.69 7.65
N ALA A 81 15.29 -21.75 8.46
CA ALA A 81 16.53 -22.46 8.17
C ALA A 81 16.76 -23.54 9.22
N GLU A 82 17.31 -24.68 8.80
CA GLU A 82 17.59 -25.82 9.70
C GLU A 82 18.90 -25.65 10.48
N ALA A 83 19.79 -24.75 10.03
CA ALA A 83 21.07 -24.50 10.65
C ALA A 83 21.38 -22.98 10.71
N LEU A 84 22.00 -22.57 11.82
CA LEU A 84 22.51 -21.21 12.02
C LEU A 84 23.85 -21.03 11.29
N GLU A 85 23.77 -20.62 10.03
CA GLU A 85 24.92 -20.28 9.18
C GLU A 85 25.35 -18.81 9.35
N PRO A 86 26.61 -18.45 9.01
CA PRO A 86 27.06 -17.06 9.02
C PRO A 86 26.18 -16.18 8.13
N GLY A 87 25.73 -15.03 8.66
CA GLY A 87 24.84 -14.11 7.93
C GLY A 87 23.36 -14.47 7.99
N THR A 88 22.99 -15.56 8.66
CA THR A 88 21.59 -15.85 8.99
C THR A 88 21.10 -14.99 10.17
N TYR A 89 19.78 -15.04 10.40
CA TYR A 89 19.13 -14.34 11.51
C TYR A 89 18.43 -15.34 12.42
N ALA A 90 18.64 -15.20 13.73
CA ALA A 90 17.98 -15.96 14.77
C ALA A 90 16.78 -15.18 15.32
N TYR A 91 15.61 -15.81 15.38
CA TYR A 91 14.44 -15.27 16.07
C TYR A 91 14.42 -15.76 17.51
N ILE A 92 14.62 -14.85 18.47
CA ILE A 92 14.71 -15.18 19.89
C ILE A 92 13.36 -14.90 20.55
N THR A 93 12.76 -15.93 21.15
CA THR A 93 11.55 -15.81 21.97
C THR A 93 11.96 -15.81 23.44
N PRO A 94 11.97 -14.66 24.12
CA PRO A 94 12.30 -14.62 25.54
C PRO A 94 11.25 -15.33 26.37
N HIS A 95 11.65 -15.72 27.57
CA HIS A 95 10.69 -16.14 28.60
C HIS A 95 9.74 -14.98 28.96
N ALA A 96 8.57 -15.31 29.52
CA ALA A 96 7.48 -14.37 29.79
C ALA A 96 7.88 -13.14 30.62
N HIS A 97 9.01 -13.18 31.33
CA HIS A 97 9.52 -12.10 32.16
C HIS A 97 10.83 -11.47 31.65
N GLN A 98 11.39 -11.92 30.52
CA GLN A 98 12.73 -11.54 30.04
C GLN A 98 12.71 -10.60 28.82
N GLY A 99 11.81 -9.61 28.83
CA GLY A 99 11.80 -8.55 27.83
C GLY A 99 11.14 -8.93 26.49
N ALA A 100 11.53 -8.22 25.43
CA ALA A 100 10.89 -8.34 24.12
C ALA A 100 11.61 -9.32 23.19
N ALA A 101 10.85 -9.98 22.31
CA ALA A 101 11.41 -10.79 21.23
C ALA A 101 12.26 -9.93 20.29
N GLU A 102 13.31 -10.52 19.72
CA GLU A 102 14.23 -9.82 18.82
C GLU A 102 14.73 -10.75 17.71
N ILE A 103 15.08 -10.17 16.56
CA ILE A 103 15.73 -10.86 15.45
C ILE A 103 17.20 -10.43 15.47
N VAL A 104 18.10 -11.36 15.77
CA VAL A 104 19.54 -11.10 15.94
C VAL A 104 20.31 -11.74 14.78
N ARG A 105 21.31 -11.04 14.25
CA ARG A 105 22.19 -11.58 13.20
C ARG A 105 23.23 -12.52 13.79
N VAL A 106 23.48 -13.64 13.13
CA VAL A 106 24.59 -14.54 13.45
C VAL A 106 25.86 -13.98 12.84
N GLU A 107 26.83 -13.67 13.70
CA GLU A 107 28.16 -13.21 13.31
C GLU A 107 29.16 -14.37 13.39
N GLU A 108 30.15 -14.35 12.51
CA GLU A 108 31.24 -15.30 12.51
C GLU A 108 32.56 -14.55 12.67
N LYS A 109 33.39 -15.03 13.59
CA LYS A 109 34.73 -14.50 13.79
C LYS A 109 35.72 -15.64 13.91
N THR A 110 36.82 -15.51 13.19
CA THR A 110 37.97 -16.41 13.33
C THR A 110 38.77 -16.03 14.56
N VAL A 111 38.83 -16.92 15.55
CA VAL A 111 39.64 -16.78 16.76
C VAL A 111 40.59 -17.98 16.81
N ASP A 112 41.89 -17.72 16.94
CA ASP A 112 42.93 -18.76 16.99
C ASP A 112 42.88 -19.78 15.84
N GLY A 113 42.54 -19.30 14.63
CA GLY A 113 42.44 -20.12 13.42
C GLY A 113 41.18 -20.99 13.32
N ARG A 114 40.26 -20.89 14.29
CA ARG A 114 38.96 -21.56 14.28
C ARG A 114 37.83 -20.56 14.03
N ALA A 115 36.92 -20.90 13.13
CA ALA A 115 35.72 -20.13 12.90
C ALA A 115 34.74 -20.35 14.05
N GLN A 116 34.45 -19.30 14.82
CA GLN A 116 33.46 -19.33 15.91
C GLN A 116 32.28 -18.44 15.55
N ARG A 117 31.08 -18.99 15.67
CA ARG A 117 29.83 -18.31 15.37
C ARG A 117 29.21 -17.84 16.67
N PHE A 118 28.90 -16.55 16.77
CA PHE A 118 28.29 -15.99 17.96
C PHE A 118 27.12 -15.09 17.61
N LEU A 119 26.23 -14.93 18.56
CA LEU A 119 25.12 -13.99 18.51
C LEU A 119 25.09 -13.19 19.81
N VAL A 120 24.61 -11.96 19.73
CA VAL A 120 24.50 -11.07 20.89
C VAL A 120 23.04 -10.68 21.06
N TYR A 121 22.45 -11.09 22.18
CA TYR A 121 21.07 -10.76 22.54
C TYR A 121 21.05 -10.08 23.90
N GLN A 122 20.39 -8.92 24.01
CA GLN A 122 20.30 -8.15 25.27
C GLN A 122 21.65 -7.95 25.98
N ARG A 123 22.74 -7.69 25.23
CA ARG A 123 24.12 -7.54 25.73
C ARG A 123 24.76 -8.82 26.30
N GLN A 124 24.12 -9.97 26.17
CA GLN A 124 24.70 -11.27 26.47
C GLN A 124 25.20 -11.92 25.17
N LYS A 125 26.38 -12.53 25.25
CA LYS A 125 26.99 -13.22 24.11
C LYS A 125 26.69 -14.71 24.22
N TYR A 126 26.20 -15.26 23.12
CA TYR A 126 25.89 -16.68 22.99
C TYR A 126 26.77 -17.29 21.90
N ASP A 127 27.26 -18.49 22.15
CA ASP A 127 28.05 -19.27 21.22
C ASP A 127 27.16 -20.27 20.49
N VAL A 128 27.37 -20.39 19.18
CA VAL A 128 26.61 -21.30 18.33
C VAL A 128 27.50 -22.52 18.05
N ASP A 129 26.97 -23.70 18.33
CA ASP A 129 27.63 -24.97 18.04
C ASP A 129 28.04 -25.02 16.54
N PRO A 130 29.21 -25.58 16.16
CA PRO A 130 29.61 -25.76 14.75
C PRO A 130 28.52 -26.38 13.85
N ALA A 131 27.67 -27.26 14.39
CA ALA A 131 26.55 -27.84 13.64
C ALA A 131 25.36 -26.86 13.43
N GLY A 132 25.37 -25.70 14.08
CA GLY A 132 24.33 -24.66 13.94
C GLY A 132 22.99 -25.03 14.57
N ARG A 133 22.95 -26.03 15.46
CA ARG A 133 21.72 -26.60 16.04
C ARG A 133 21.44 -26.18 17.47
N ALA A 134 22.49 -25.87 18.22
CA ALA A 134 22.39 -25.48 19.63
C ALA A 134 23.10 -24.15 19.86
N VAL A 135 22.53 -23.36 20.76
CA VAL A 135 23.06 -22.08 21.21
C VAL A 135 23.32 -22.19 22.70
N THR A 136 24.55 -21.90 23.12
CA THR A 136 24.96 -21.97 24.52
C THR A 136 25.33 -20.58 24.99
N GLU A 137 24.90 -20.19 26.20
CA GLU A 137 25.37 -18.95 26.79
C GLU A 137 26.87 -19.05 27.08
N LEU A 138 27.63 -17.99 26.75
CA LEU A 138 29.05 -17.96 27.02
C LEU A 138 29.28 -17.71 28.51
N GLU A 139 29.29 -18.78 29.30
CA GLU A 139 29.62 -18.72 30.72
C GLU A 139 31.12 -18.38 30.89
N MET A 140 31.40 -17.32 31.66
CA MET A 140 32.77 -17.09 32.12
C MET A 140 33.13 -18.10 33.22
N PRO A 141 34.36 -18.63 33.23
CA PRO A 141 34.79 -19.61 34.23
C PRO A 141 34.76 -19.09 35.68
N ALA A 142 34.62 -17.77 35.89
CA ALA A 142 34.54 -17.15 37.20
C ALA A 142 33.25 -17.49 37.99
N GLY A 143 32.21 -17.99 37.34
CA GLY A 143 30.93 -18.34 37.98
C GLY A 143 30.89 -19.73 38.62
N ARG A 144 31.89 -20.58 38.35
CA ARG A 144 31.94 -21.93 38.92
C ARG A 144 32.65 -21.89 40.27
N PRO A 145 32.09 -22.47 41.34
CA PRO A 145 32.85 -22.66 42.56
C PRO A 145 34.07 -23.52 42.22
N LEU A 146 35.26 -23.06 42.64
CA LEU A 146 36.48 -23.85 42.58
C LEU A 146 36.21 -25.15 43.34
N ARG A 147 36.19 -26.27 42.62
CA ARG A 147 36.13 -27.62 43.20
C ARG A 147 37.53 -28.14 43.46
#